data_AF-A0A969L6L8-F1
#
_entry.id   AF-A0A969L6L8-F1
#
_cell.length_a   1.000
_cell.length_b   1.000
_cell.length_c   1.000
_cell.angle_alpha   90.00
_cell.angle_beta   90.00
_cell.angle_gamma   90.00
#
_symmetry.space_group_name_H-M   'P 1'
#
loop_
_entity.id
_entity.type
_entity.pdbx_description
1 polymer ?
#
loop_
_entity_poly.entity_id
_entity_poly.type
_entity_poly.pdbx_seq_one_letter_code
_entity_poly.pdbx_strand_id
1 'polypeptide(L)'
;MLNNFNANGFLVPAVRGIMGDWIYYLSFLKVKQLSEKVRVNASPEIVSEAEQISQYLLEAQKPFLSPIILSVDRGYAKWYELAIQADVIDEIPFEHEGILGLLCFENSVEFVVIKGHSQVQGIRFAFKDAGDKLENQEVSVIFIGRFDDETQTQDLKELEVALKRFS
;
A
#
# COMPACT_ATOMS: atom_id res chain seq x y z
N MET A 1 21.62 -16.72 -3.80
CA MET A 1 20.76 -17.92 -3.88
C MET A 1 19.46 -17.63 -3.14
N LEU A 2 18.42 -17.22 -3.86
CA LEU A 2 17.05 -17.15 -3.33
C LEU A 2 16.39 -18.53 -3.50
N ASN A 3 16.90 -19.54 -2.79
CA ASN A 3 16.30 -20.87 -2.82
C ASN A 3 15.44 -21.06 -1.56
N ASN A 4 14.16 -21.37 -1.79
CA ASN A 4 13.09 -21.71 -0.85
C ASN A 4 12.22 -20.56 -0.34
N PHE A 5 11.55 -19.83 -1.26
CA PHE A 5 10.27 -19.21 -0.95
C PHE A 5 9.13 -20.11 -1.43
N ASN A 6 8.39 -20.71 -0.50
CA ASN A 6 7.09 -21.32 -0.79
C ASN A 6 6.13 -20.19 -1.22
N ALA A 7 5.93 -20.08 -2.53
CA ALA A 7 5.28 -18.98 -3.23
C ALA A 7 3.75 -18.93 -3.04
N ASN A 8 3.31 -18.67 -1.80
CA ASN A 8 1.92 -18.36 -1.48
C ASN A 8 1.79 -16.91 -1.00
N GLY A 9 2.41 -15.95 -1.69
CA GLY A 9 2.37 -14.53 -1.34
C GLY A 9 2.48 -13.64 -2.58
N PHE A 10 2.58 -12.33 -2.38
CA PHE A 10 2.87 -11.38 -3.46
C PHE A 10 3.97 -10.39 -3.07
N LEU A 11 4.67 -9.91 -4.10
CA LEU A 11 5.76 -8.95 -3.98
C LEU A 11 5.36 -7.63 -4.62
N VAL A 12 5.70 -6.53 -3.97
CA VAL A 12 5.61 -5.19 -4.56
C VAL A 12 6.92 -4.44 -4.36
N PRO A 13 7.39 -3.68 -5.35
CA PRO A 13 8.55 -2.82 -5.15
C PRO A 13 8.16 -1.65 -4.26
N ALA A 14 9.09 -1.23 -3.41
CA ALA A 14 8.86 -0.06 -2.61
C ALA A 14 10.11 0.78 -2.38
N VAL A 15 9.86 2.06 -2.09
CA VAL A 15 10.86 3.00 -1.58
C VAL A 15 10.59 3.23 -0.09
N ARG A 16 11.55 2.86 0.75
CA ARG A 16 11.50 3.03 2.20
C ARG A 16 11.88 4.47 2.56
N GLY A 17 11.06 5.09 3.41
CA GLY A 17 11.30 6.39 4.02
C GLY A 17 11.18 6.32 5.53
N ILE A 18 11.85 7.26 6.21
CA ILE A 18 11.84 7.41 7.66
C ILE A 18 11.48 8.85 8.01
N MET A 19 10.50 9.05 8.90
CA MET A 19 10.11 10.36 9.42
C MET A 19 9.88 10.29 10.93
N GLY A 20 10.82 10.84 11.71
CA GLY A 20 10.86 10.56 13.15
C GLY A 20 11.00 9.05 13.38
N ASP A 21 10.11 8.47 14.16
CA ASP A 21 10.09 7.02 14.44
C ASP A 21 9.23 6.22 13.44
N TRP A 22 8.66 6.88 12.43
CA TRP A 22 7.82 6.22 11.42
C TRP A 22 8.65 5.70 10.27
N ILE A 23 8.57 4.39 10.03
CA ILE A 23 9.05 3.77 8.79
C ILE A 23 7.83 3.60 7.87
N TYR A 24 7.97 4.07 6.63
CA TYR A 24 6.93 3.96 5.61
C TYR A 24 7.51 3.54 4.27
N TYR A 25 6.63 3.01 3.41
CA TYR A 25 7.01 2.45 2.13
C TYR A 25 6.08 2.95 1.04
N LEU A 26 6.63 3.69 0.08
CA LEU A 26 5.91 4.10 -1.12
C LEU A 26 5.90 2.94 -2.11
N SER A 27 4.72 2.51 -2.51
CA SER A 27 4.52 1.33 -3.36
C SER A 27 3.25 1.49 -4.19
N PHE A 28 2.84 0.43 -4.88
CA PHE A 28 1.54 0.29 -5.50
C PHE A 28 0.88 -1.04 -5.12
N LEU A 29 -0.44 -1.08 -5.21
CA LEU A 29 -1.23 -2.30 -5.20
C LEU A 29 -2.12 -2.33 -6.43
N LYS A 30 -2.37 -3.53 -6.95
CA LYS A 30 -3.40 -3.74 -7.96
C LYS A 30 -4.78 -3.47 -7.39
N VAL A 31 -5.69 -2.97 -8.22
CA VAL A 31 -7.10 -2.76 -7.84
C VAL A 31 -7.70 -4.03 -7.22
N LYS A 32 -7.46 -5.21 -7.81
CA LYS A 32 -7.93 -6.48 -7.25
C LYS A 32 -7.46 -6.70 -5.81
N GLN A 33 -6.19 -6.41 -5.53
CA GLN A 33 -5.62 -6.55 -4.19
C GLN A 33 -6.26 -5.57 -3.21
N LEU A 34 -6.50 -4.33 -3.64
CA LEU A 34 -7.21 -3.33 -2.83
C LEU A 34 -8.65 -3.76 -2.53
N SER A 35 -9.35 -4.31 -3.52
CA SER A 35 -10.73 -4.76 -3.36
C SER A 35 -10.84 -5.97 -2.41
N GLU A 36 -9.91 -6.91 -2.49
CA GLU A 36 -9.98 -8.19 -1.77
C GLU A 36 -9.30 -8.17 -0.39
N LYS A 37 -8.17 -7.47 -0.24
CA LYS A 37 -7.29 -7.58 0.95
C LYS A 37 -7.41 -6.44 1.94
N VAL A 38 -8.08 -5.34 1.58
CA VAL A 38 -8.13 -4.14 2.43
C VAL A 38 -9.47 -4.06 3.17
N ARG A 39 -9.44 -3.90 4.48
CA ARG A 39 -10.63 -3.68 5.31
C ARG A 39 -10.96 -2.21 5.40
N VAL A 40 -12.24 -1.92 5.23
CA VAL A 40 -12.80 -0.57 5.29
C VAL A 40 -13.99 -0.59 6.23
N ASN A 41 -14.04 0.38 7.14
CA ASN A 41 -15.25 0.67 7.90
C ASN A 41 -16.14 1.60 7.08
N ALA A 42 -17.32 1.14 6.69
CA ALA A 42 -18.24 1.91 5.84
C ALA A 42 -19.23 2.71 6.70
N SER A 43 -18.93 3.99 6.94
CA SER A 43 -19.93 4.96 7.39
C SER A 43 -20.77 5.46 6.19
N PRO A 44 -21.99 6.00 6.40
CA PRO A 44 -22.79 6.55 5.30
C PRO A 44 -22.07 7.64 4.49
N GLU A 45 -21.25 8.47 5.15
CA GLU A 45 -20.43 9.51 4.50
C GLU A 45 -19.39 8.89 3.57
N ILE A 46 -18.68 7.84 4.03
CA ILE A 46 -17.71 7.10 3.23
C ILE A 46 -18.38 6.46 2.01
N VAL A 47 -19.60 5.94 2.17
CA VAL A 47 -20.34 5.31 1.07
C VAL A 47 -20.72 6.32 -0.02
N SER A 48 -21.23 7.49 0.37
CA SER A 48 -21.62 8.54 -0.59
C SER A 48 -20.43 9.04 -1.42
N GLU A 49 -19.28 9.27 -0.78
CA GLU A 49 -18.06 9.66 -1.49
C GLU A 49 -17.50 8.50 -2.35
N ALA A 50 -17.59 7.26 -1.85
CA ALA A 50 -17.18 6.07 -2.59
C ALA A 50 -17.97 5.87 -3.88
N GLU A 51 -19.27 6.18 -3.91
CA GLU A 51 -20.09 6.13 -5.13
C GLU A 51 -19.57 7.10 -6.20
N GLN A 52 -19.20 8.32 -5.82
CA GLN A 52 -18.61 9.30 -6.73
C GLN A 52 -17.26 8.84 -7.28
N ILE A 53 -16.41 8.27 -6.41
CA ILE A 53 -15.11 7.71 -6.82
C ILE A 53 -15.32 6.52 -7.77
N SER A 54 -16.28 5.65 -7.48
CA SER A 54 -16.62 4.51 -8.34
C SER A 54 -17.03 4.97 -9.74
N GLN A 55 -17.94 5.93 -9.81
CA GLN A 55 -18.38 6.51 -11.08
C GLN A 55 -17.20 7.12 -11.85
N TYR A 56 -16.35 7.88 -11.17
CA TYR A 56 -15.13 8.45 -11.76
C TYR A 56 -14.21 7.37 -12.36
N LEU A 57 -13.97 6.27 -11.65
CA LEU A 57 -13.12 5.17 -12.14
C LEU A 57 -13.71 4.46 -13.36
N LEU A 58 -15.03 4.41 -13.49
CA LEU A 58 -15.72 3.76 -14.61
C LEU A 58 -15.82 4.64 -15.86
N GLU A 59 -15.94 5.96 -15.67
CA GLU A 59 -16.19 6.92 -16.76
C GLU A 59 -14.91 7.60 -17.28
N ALA A 60 -13.91 7.80 -16.40
CA ALA A 60 -12.70 8.52 -16.77
C ALA A 60 -11.85 7.71 -17.75
N GLN A 61 -11.39 8.37 -18.82
CA GLN A 61 -10.45 7.75 -19.77
C GLN A 61 -9.05 7.52 -19.17
N LYS A 62 -8.68 8.33 -18.16
CA LYS A 62 -7.37 8.32 -17.48
C LYS A 62 -7.58 8.56 -15.98
N PRO A 63 -8.08 7.57 -15.23
CA PRO A 63 -8.30 7.73 -13.80
C PRO A 63 -6.95 7.86 -13.07
N PHE A 64 -6.91 8.73 -12.06
CA PHE A 64 -5.79 8.89 -11.16
C PHE A 64 -6.30 9.15 -9.75
N LEU A 65 -5.77 8.40 -8.78
CA LEU A 65 -6.11 8.55 -7.36
C LEU A 65 -4.85 8.97 -6.59
N SER A 66 -5.05 9.81 -5.58
CA SER A 66 -3.99 10.08 -4.61
C SER A 66 -3.62 8.81 -3.83
N PRO A 67 -2.40 8.73 -3.28
CA PRO A 67 -1.96 7.54 -2.55
C PRO A 67 -2.85 7.21 -1.35
N ILE A 68 -3.16 5.92 -1.19
CA ILE A 68 -3.92 5.38 -0.03
C ILE A 68 -2.91 4.99 1.05
N ILE A 69 -3.19 5.35 2.31
CA ILE A 69 -2.30 5.02 3.45
C ILE A 69 -2.85 3.77 4.14
N LEU A 70 -2.02 2.72 4.21
CA LEU A 70 -2.36 1.40 4.70
C LEU A 70 -1.40 0.94 5.80
N SER A 71 -1.87 0.06 6.67
CA SER A 71 -1.03 -0.77 7.53
C SER A 71 -1.50 -2.22 7.49
N VAL A 72 -0.63 -3.15 7.86
CA VAL A 72 -0.96 -4.58 7.97
C VAL A 72 -1.85 -4.77 9.20
N ASP A 73 -3.05 -5.31 8.99
CA ASP A 73 -3.99 -5.67 10.06
C ASP A 73 -3.80 -7.12 10.49
N ARG A 74 -3.68 -8.04 9.51
CA ARG A 74 -3.42 -9.46 9.76
C ARG A 74 -2.44 -10.02 8.73
N GLY A 75 -1.78 -11.10 9.12
CA GLY A 75 -0.75 -11.76 8.32
C GLY A 75 0.63 -11.11 8.54
N TYR A 76 1.54 -11.41 7.63
CA TYR A 76 2.94 -11.03 7.76
C TYR A 76 3.43 -10.35 6.48
N ALA A 77 4.17 -9.26 6.66
CA ALA A 77 4.95 -8.58 5.63
C ALA A 77 6.44 -8.65 5.95
N LYS A 78 7.30 -8.67 4.93
CA LYS A 78 8.75 -8.61 5.10
C LYS A 78 9.41 -7.73 4.07
N TRP A 79 10.30 -6.88 4.55
CA TRP A 79 11.16 -6.04 3.73
C TRP A 79 12.38 -6.82 3.23
N TYR A 80 12.64 -6.70 1.93
CA TYR A 80 13.84 -7.19 1.27
C TYR A 80 14.53 -6.02 0.59
N GLU A 81 15.61 -5.56 1.20
CA GLU A 81 16.47 -4.55 0.62
C GLU A 81 17.11 -5.04 -0.68
N LEU A 82 17.07 -4.20 -1.72
CA LEU A 82 17.77 -4.45 -2.98
C LEU A 82 19.11 -3.72 -2.96
N ALA A 83 20.19 -4.48 -3.17
CA ALA A 83 21.50 -3.91 -3.40
C ALA A 83 21.52 -3.23 -4.77
N ILE A 84 21.81 -1.94 -4.78
CA ILE A 84 22.02 -1.18 -6.02
C ILE A 84 23.51 -1.28 -6.37
N GLN A 85 23.79 -1.73 -7.58
CA GLN A 85 25.14 -1.69 -8.17
C GLN A 85 25.04 -0.84 -9.42
N ALA A 86 25.82 0.24 -9.49
CA ALA A 86 25.83 1.15 -10.62
C ALA A 86 27.27 1.37 -11.09
N ASP A 87 27.56 1.02 -12.34
CA ASP A 87 28.91 1.13 -12.92
C ASP A 87 29.41 2.59 -13.03
N VAL A 88 28.51 3.56 -12.85
CA VAL A 88 28.75 5.00 -13.03
C VAL A 88 28.82 5.77 -11.71
N ILE A 89 28.56 5.11 -10.58
CA ILE A 89 28.55 5.71 -9.26
C ILE A 89 29.53 4.89 -8.40
N ASP A 90 30.65 5.53 -8.03
CA ASP A 90 31.70 4.85 -7.26
C ASP A 90 31.19 4.36 -5.89
N GLU A 91 30.35 5.17 -5.23
CA GLU A 91 29.68 4.83 -3.97
C GLU A 91 28.28 5.44 -3.89
N ILE A 92 27.32 4.66 -3.41
CA ILE A 92 25.98 5.16 -3.10
C ILE A 92 26.07 5.97 -1.81
N PRO A 93 25.54 7.22 -1.76
CA PRO A 93 25.48 7.98 -0.53
C PRO A 93 24.83 7.15 0.58
N PHE A 94 25.40 7.18 1.78
CA PHE A 94 24.89 6.43 2.93
C PHE A 94 23.39 6.69 3.20
N GLU A 95 22.93 7.92 2.95
CA GLU A 95 21.52 8.32 3.03
C GLU A 95 20.57 7.63 2.04
N HIS A 96 21.11 6.93 1.05
CA HIS A 96 20.37 6.17 0.05
C HIS A 96 20.59 4.66 0.19
N GLU A 97 21.39 4.23 1.17
CA GLU A 97 21.55 2.81 1.48
C GLU A 97 20.23 2.24 2.02
N GLY A 98 19.80 1.14 1.43
CA GLY A 98 18.57 0.45 1.81
C GLY A 98 17.25 1.19 1.61
N ILE A 99 17.20 2.22 0.76
CA ILE A 99 15.94 2.88 0.42
C ILE A 99 15.11 2.08 -0.59
N LEU A 100 15.73 1.26 -1.45
CA LEU A 100 15.03 0.47 -2.47
C LEU A 100 14.92 -0.99 -2.06
N GLY A 101 13.78 -1.60 -2.37
CA GLY A 101 13.54 -2.99 -2.02
C GLY A 101 12.20 -3.53 -2.48
N LEU A 102 11.90 -4.74 -1.99
CA LEU A 102 10.63 -5.43 -2.20
C LEU A 102 9.94 -5.64 -0.85
N LEU A 103 8.65 -5.34 -0.80
CA LEU A 103 7.78 -5.82 0.25
C LEU A 103 7.19 -7.16 -0.18
N CYS A 104 7.44 -8.19 0.62
CA CYS A 104 6.84 -9.50 0.47
C CYS A 104 5.70 -9.65 1.46
N PHE A 105 4.51 -9.95 0.94
CA PHE A 105 3.34 -10.21 1.76
C PHE A 105 2.90 -11.66 1.60
N GLU A 106 2.48 -12.29 2.69
CA GLU A 106 1.80 -13.58 2.62
C GLU A 106 0.41 -13.46 1.97
N ASN A 107 -0.10 -14.53 1.37
CA ASN A 107 -1.41 -14.51 0.71
C ASN A 107 -2.55 -14.17 1.67
N SER A 108 -2.43 -14.54 2.95
CA SER A 108 -3.41 -14.24 4.00
C SER A 108 -3.31 -12.82 4.54
N VAL A 109 -2.42 -11.97 4.00
CA VAL A 109 -2.33 -10.58 4.47
C VAL A 109 -3.67 -9.87 4.29
N GLU A 110 -4.03 -9.12 5.31
CA GLU A 110 -5.12 -8.15 5.28
C GLU A 110 -4.58 -6.80 5.74
N PHE A 111 -5.06 -5.74 5.09
CA PHE A 111 -4.68 -4.37 5.40
C PHE A 111 -5.82 -3.62 6.08
N VAL A 112 -5.48 -2.66 6.93
CA VAL A 112 -6.40 -1.64 7.42
C VAL A 112 -6.10 -0.31 6.73
N VAL A 113 -7.16 0.45 6.42
CA VAL A 113 -7.02 1.80 5.87
C VAL A 113 -6.79 2.79 7.00
N ILE A 114 -5.69 3.55 6.90
CA ILE A 114 -5.43 4.70 7.77
C ILE A 114 -6.02 5.96 7.10
N LYS A 115 -5.81 6.12 5.79
CA LYS A 115 -6.38 7.21 4.97
C LYS A 115 -6.77 6.71 3.59
N GLY A 116 -7.91 7.20 3.08
CA GLY A 116 -8.46 6.79 1.78
C GLY A 116 -9.60 5.76 1.88
N HIS A 117 -10.38 5.79 2.96
CA HIS A 117 -11.50 4.85 3.16
C HIS A 117 -12.50 4.88 1.99
N SER A 118 -12.95 6.09 1.59
CA SER A 118 -13.84 6.29 0.45
C SER A 118 -13.21 5.83 -0.87
N GLN A 119 -11.89 6.01 -1.04
CA GLN A 119 -11.17 5.54 -2.22
C GLN A 119 -11.19 4.01 -2.32
N VAL A 120 -10.84 3.30 -1.25
CA VAL A 120 -10.87 1.83 -1.26
C VAL A 120 -12.30 1.31 -1.47
N GLN A 121 -13.29 1.93 -0.84
CA GLN A 121 -14.68 1.54 -1.01
C GLN A 121 -15.19 1.83 -2.44
N GLY A 122 -14.79 2.95 -3.04
CA GLY A 122 -15.13 3.28 -4.43
C GLY A 122 -14.46 2.34 -5.42
N ILE A 123 -13.19 1.98 -5.18
CA ILE A 123 -12.49 0.93 -5.93
C ILE A 123 -13.26 -0.41 -5.83
N ARG A 124 -13.76 -0.77 -4.65
CA ARG A 124 -14.58 -1.99 -4.47
C ARG A 124 -15.89 -1.94 -5.25
N PHE A 125 -16.56 -0.80 -5.30
CA PHE A 125 -17.77 -0.64 -6.09
C PHE A 125 -17.47 -0.76 -7.59
N ALA A 126 -16.49 -0.03 -8.10
CA ALA A 126 -16.09 -0.09 -9.51
C ALA A 126 -15.60 -1.49 -9.92
N PHE A 127 -14.88 -2.18 -9.02
CA PHE A 127 -14.40 -3.54 -9.26
C PHE A 127 -15.52 -4.58 -9.39
N LYS A 128 -16.65 -4.39 -8.69
CA LYS A 128 -17.82 -5.27 -8.86
C LYS A 128 -18.42 -5.17 -10.26
N ASP A 129 -18.40 -3.97 -10.84
CA ASP A 129 -19.04 -3.70 -12.13
C ASP A 129 -18.10 -3.94 -13.32
N ALA A 130 -16.80 -3.69 -13.15
CA ALA A 130 -15.82 -3.72 -14.23
C ALA A 130 -14.50 -4.42 -13.84
N GLY A 131 -14.57 -5.45 -12.98
CA GLY A 131 -13.42 -6.13 -12.40
C GLY A 131 -12.36 -6.57 -13.41
N ASP A 132 -12.77 -7.19 -14.52
CA ASP A 132 -11.86 -7.68 -15.57
C ASP A 132 -11.06 -6.54 -16.24
N LYS A 133 -11.60 -5.31 -16.27
CA LYS A 133 -10.93 -4.14 -16.87
C LYS A 133 -10.02 -3.42 -15.88
N LEU A 134 -10.32 -3.54 -14.59
CA LEU A 134 -9.65 -2.79 -13.54
C LEU A 134 -8.59 -3.63 -12.80
N GLU A 135 -8.72 -4.96 -12.75
CA GLU A 135 -7.97 -5.82 -11.83
C GLU A 135 -6.47 -5.61 -11.79
N ASN A 136 -5.85 -5.30 -12.94
CA ASN A 136 -4.40 -5.14 -13.08
C ASN A 136 -3.94 -3.68 -13.04
N GLN A 137 -4.85 -2.71 -12.95
CA GLN A 137 -4.47 -1.31 -12.75
C GLN A 137 -3.87 -1.13 -11.37
N GLU A 138 -2.87 -0.26 -11.28
CA GLU A 138 -2.12 -0.01 -10.06
C GLU A 138 -2.55 1.30 -9.44
N VAL A 139 -2.69 1.31 -8.12
CA VAL A 139 -2.96 2.49 -7.32
C VAL A 139 -1.82 2.67 -6.35
N SER A 140 -1.31 3.91 -6.27
CA SER A 140 -0.24 4.26 -5.34
C SER A 140 -0.70 4.04 -3.90
N VAL A 141 0.17 3.47 -3.09
CA VAL A 141 -0.06 3.22 -1.66
C VAL A 141 1.16 3.63 -0.84
N ILE A 142 0.90 4.04 0.39
CA ILE A 142 1.91 4.23 1.42
C ILE A 142 1.64 3.22 2.51
N PHE A 143 2.52 2.23 2.67
CA PHE A 143 2.44 1.33 3.81
C PHE A 143 3.16 1.95 5.01
N ILE A 144 2.54 1.87 6.17
CA ILE A 144 3.12 2.28 7.45
C ILE A 144 3.38 1.04 8.28
N GLY A 145 4.61 0.87 8.76
CA GLY A 145 4.97 -0.23 9.65
C GLY A 145 6.47 -0.54 9.64
N ARG A 146 6.89 -1.39 10.57
CA ARG A 146 8.27 -1.91 10.64
C ARG A 146 8.28 -3.34 10.12
N PHE A 147 8.61 -3.51 8.85
CA PHE A 147 8.60 -4.82 8.16
C PHE A 147 9.98 -5.49 8.10
N ASP A 148 10.96 -4.89 8.76
CA ASP A 148 12.30 -5.41 9.03
C ASP A 148 12.41 -6.09 10.41
N ASP A 149 11.41 -5.88 11.27
CA ASP A 149 11.35 -6.36 12.66
C ASP A 149 10.30 -7.46 12.84
N GLU A 150 10.43 -8.30 13.87
CA GLU A 150 9.43 -9.31 14.23
C GLU A 150 8.13 -8.66 14.73
N THR A 151 8.21 -7.46 15.29
CA THR A 151 7.04 -6.65 15.70
C THR A 151 6.63 -5.67 14.60
N GLN A 152 5.64 -6.06 13.79
CA GLN A 152 5.06 -5.20 12.74
C GLN A 152 4.02 -4.22 13.27
N THR A 153 3.63 -4.37 14.54
CA THR A 153 2.54 -3.61 15.15
C THR A 153 3.04 -2.26 15.65
N GLN A 154 2.50 -1.18 15.08
CA GLN A 154 2.73 0.19 15.53
C GLN A 154 1.39 0.77 16.00
N ASP A 155 1.37 1.55 17.09
CA ASP A 155 0.14 2.23 17.52
C ASP A 155 -0.25 3.30 16.49
N LEU A 156 -1.27 3.01 15.69
CA LEU A 156 -1.69 3.86 14.58
C LEU A 156 -2.48 5.09 15.05
N LYS A 157 -2.89 5.19 16.32
CA LYS A 157 -3.74 6.30 16.81
C LYS A 157 -3.07 7.66 16.65
N GLU A 158 -1.79 7.76 16.98
CA GLU A 158 -1.04 9.01 16.84
C GLU A 158 -0.97 9.45 15.38
N LEU A 159 -0.76 8.49 14.46
CA LEU A 159 -0.72 8.76 13.04
C LEU A 159 -2.09 9.17 12.48
N GLU A 160 -3.17 8.49 12.88
CA GLU A 160 -4.53 8.86 12.48
C GLU A 160 -4.89 10.29 12.92
N VAL A 161 -4.50 10.67 14.15
CA VAL A 161 -4.70 12.04 14.66
C VAL A 161 -3.88 13.04 13.84
N ALA A 162 -2.61 12.73 13.55
CA ALA A 162 -1.76 13.59 12.75
C ALA A 162 -2.31 13.80 11.33
N LEU A 163 -2.80 12.74 10.69
CA LEU A 163 -3.35 12.80 9.33
C LEU A 163 -4.66 13.59 9.25
N LYS A 164 -5.52 13.52 10.29
CA LYS A 164 -6.76 14.30 10.36
C LYS A 164 -6.54 15.79 10.56
N ARG A 165 -5.42 16.18 11.16
CA ARG A 165 -5.13 17.59 11.45
C ARG A 165 -4.87 18.42 10.19
N PHE A 166 -4.46 17.78 9.11
CA PHE A 166 -4.04 18.43 7.87
C PHE A 166 -4.84 17.95 6.64
N SER A 167 -6.01 17.34 6.86
CA SER A 167 -6.93 16.85 5.82
C SER A 167 -8.14 17.76 5.65
#